data_AF-A0A7M5WR59-F1
#
_entry.id   AF-A0A7M5WR59-F1
#
_cell.length_a   1.000
_cell.length_b   1.000
_cell.length_c   1.000
_cell.angle_alpha   90.00
_cell.angle_beta   90.00
_cell.angle_gamma   90.00
#
_symmetry.space_group_name_H-M   'P 1'
#
loop_
_entity.id
_entity.type
_entity.pdbx_description
1 polymer ?
#
loop_
_entity_poly.entity_id
_entity_poly.type
_entity_poly.pdbx_seq_one_letter_code
_entity_poly.pdbx_strand_id
1 'polypeptide(L)'
;GENPCLNGGDCSLSNTLYAGYSCQCNGGFSGPMCKISACSKNPCQNGGSCTAKPSSPGFECACVAPYTGAICQESICSLQQPCKNGGSCAVASGTPGYQCTCANNGYTGPTCEASACDVNPCANGAQCNPSAAYPGYTCTCPVGFSGPTCSASACDANPCKNGATCTPDGTALGYSCACVGGYSGSTCTASACDALPCLNGGTCIVDSSNDGFTCNCQPGYSGATCSQSACGPNPCQNGGSCQPDNSADGYTCTCEEGYFGVNCMASNCDMQPCQNGGSCEPDGSADGFTCTCKVGFFGVHCTASACTSHPCKYGGSCQPDGSDDGYTCSCLTGFFGNQCQLRSCVGSNPCQNGGLCFQQGISQACICNNGFTGSNCQVQPPQPGV
;
A
#
# COMPACT_ATOMS: atom_id res chain seq x y z
N GLY A 1 -14.36 119.98 -35.69
CA GLY A 1 -15.19 119.49 -34.57
C GLY A 1 -14.49 118.28 -33.99
N GLU A 2 -14.52 118.12 -32.68
CA GLU A 2 -13.97 116.92 -32.02
C GLU A 2 -14.67 115.66 -32.57
N ASN A 3 -13.89 114.60 -32.82
CA ASN A 3 -14.44 113.32 -33.29
C ASN A 3 -15.35 112.74 -32.18
N PRO A 4 -16.67 112.58 -32.41
CA PRO A 4 -17.59 112.08 -31.38
C PRO A 4 -17.42 110.57 -31.12
N CYS A 5 -16.69 109.84 -31.96
CA CYS A 5 -16.42 108.42 -31.82
C CYS A 5 -15.21 108.19 -30.90
N LEU A 6 -15.45 107.54 -29.76
CA LEU A 6 -14.42 107.29 -28.74
C LEU A 6 -13.59 106.04 -29.05
N ASN A 7 -12.51 105.83 -28.30
CA ASN A 7 -11.65 104.63 -28.37
C ASN A 7 -11.09 104.32 -29.77
N GLY A 8 -10.80 105.36 -30.56
CA GLY A 8 -10.24 105.21 -31.90
C GLY A 8 -11.25 104.78 -32.97
N GLY A 9 -12.55 104.98 -32.74
CA GLY A 9 -13.59 104.76 -33.75
C GLY A 9 -13.56 105.80 -34.87
N ASP A 10 -13.83 105.35 -36.10
CA ASP A 10 -13.87 106.20 -37.29
C ASP A 10 -15.26 106.80 -37.48
N CYS A 11 -15.32 108.12 -37.67
CA CYS A 11 -16.57 108.87 -37.78
C CYS A 11 -16.91 109.15 -39.24
N SER A 12 -18.07 108.68 -39.69
CA SER A 12 -18.62 108.98 -41.01
C SER A 12 -19.99 109.67 -40.89
N LEU A 13 -20.31 110.57 -41.83
CA LEU A 13 -21.63 111.20 -41.88
C LEU A 13 -22.69 110.16 -42.28
N SER A 14 -23.79 110.08 -41.52
CA SER A 14 -24.85 109.11 -41.75
C SER A 14 -26.19 109.81 -41.92
N ASN A 15 -26.81 109.59 -43.08
CA ASN A 15 -28.08 110.23 -43.46
C ASN A 15 -29.33 109.52 -42.92
N THR A 16 -29.18 108.50 -42.05
CA THR A 16 -30.26 107.60 -41.64
C THR A 16 -30.56 107.57 -40.14
N LEU A 17 -29.79 108.30 -39.30
CA LEU A 17 -29.97 108.33 -37.84
C LEU A 17 -30.09 109.78 -37.33
N TYR A 18 -30.92 110.00 -36.30
CA TYR A 18 -31.26 111.32 -35.71
C TYR A 18 -30.07 112.19 -35.24
N ALA A 19 -28.85 111.64 -35.20
CA ALA A 19 -27.63 112.36 -34.78
C ALA A 19 -26.73 112.83 -35.95
N GLY A 20 -26.99 112.45 -37.22
CA GLY A 20 -26.24 112.93 -38.40
C GLY A 20 -24.84 112.34 -38.62
N TYR A 21 -24.37 111.43 -37.75
CA TYR A 21 -23.10 110.73 -37.87
C TYR A 21 -23.23 109.26 -37.43
N SER A 22 -22.34 108.39 -37.91
CA SER A 22 -22.20 106.99 -37.49
C SER A 22 -20.75 106.69 -37.15
N CYS A 23 -20.53 105.95 -36.08
CA CYS A 23 -19.21 105.49 -35.68
C CYS A 23 -18.98 104.05 -36.13
N GLN A 24 -17.92 103.81 -36.89
CA GLN A 24 -17.38 102.47 -37.11
C GLN A 24 -16.36 102.18 -36.00
N CYS A 25 -16.70 101.25 -35.11
CA CYS A 25 -15.85 100.96 -33.96
C CYS A 25 -14.71 100.03 -34.34
N ASN A 26 -13.50 100.40 -33.94
CA ASN A 26 -12.30 99.59 -34.11
C ASN A 26 -12.09 98.67 -32.90
N GLY A 27 -11.58 97.46 -33.15
CA GLY A 27 -11.25 96.50 -32.11
C GLY A 27 -12.47 96.01 -31.30
N GLY A 28 -12.28 95.87 -29.99
CA GLY A 28 -13.25 95.35 -29.02
C GLY A 28 -14.30 96.33 -28.50
N PHE A 29 -14.59 97.42 -29.21
CA PHE A 29 -15.55 98.44 -28.78
C PHE A 29 -16.81 98.42 -29.66
N SER A 30 -17.95 98.82 -29.09
CA SER A 30 -19.26 98.75 -29.73
C SER A 30 -20.20 99.86 -29.25
N GLY A 31 -21.40 99.90 -29.84
CA GLY A 31 -22.42 100.90 -29.56
C GLY A 31 -22.29 102.16 -30.45
N PRO A 32 -23.28 103.06 -30.41
CA PRO A 32 -23.41 104.17 -31.36
C PRO A 32 -22.29 105.22 -31.31
N MET A 33 -21.49 105.24 -30.23
CA MET A 33 -20.34 106.14 -30.05
C MET A 33 -19.04 105.38 -29.71
N CYS A 34 -19.00 104.05 -29.93
CA CYS A 34 -17.85 103.20 -29.59
C CYS A 34 -17.41 103.25 -28.12
N LYS A 35 -18.36 103.56 -27.22
CA LYS A 35 -18.13 103.68 -25.78
C LYS A 35 -18.25 102.35 -25.03
N ILE A 36 -18.95 101.36 -25.60
CA ILE A 36 -19.23 100.10 -24.92
C ILE A 36 -18.06 99.15 -25.18
N SER A 37 -17.29 98.82 -24.14
CA SER A 37 -16.22 97.85 -24.24
C SER A 37 -16.78 96.42 -24.27
N ALA A 38 -16.18 95.53 -25.03
CA ALA A 38 -16.44 94.09 -24.96
C ALA A 38 -16.20 93.52 -23.54
N CYS A 39 -15.44 94.23 -22.69
CA CYS A 39 -15.19 93.89 -21.30
C CYS A 39 -16.21 94.49 -20.31
N SER A 40 -17.22 95.26 -20.76
CA SER A 40 -18.13 95.99 -19.85
C SER A 40 -18.93 95.11 -18.87
N LYS A 41 -19.03 93.79 -19.10
CA LYS A 41 -19.63 92.82 -18.16
C LYS A 41 -18.65 91.79 -17.60
N ASN A 42 -17.35 91.99 -17.81
CA ASN A 42 -16.26 91.03 -17.62
C ASN A 42 -16.63 89.59 -18.08
N PRO A 43 -16.48 89.27 -19.37
CA PRO A 43 -16.75 87.93 -19.88
C PRO A 43 -15.74 86.86 -19.41
N CYS A 44 -14.62 87.24 -18.78
CA CYS A 44 -13.63 86.30 -18.26
C CYS A 44 -14.11 85.66 -16.96
N GLN A 45 -14.08 84.33 -16.91
CA GLN A 45 -14.44 83.53 -15.74
C GLN A 45 -13.27 83.39 -14.77
N ASN A 46 -13.53 82.85 -13.58
CA ASN A 46 -12.51 82.45 -12.59
C ASN A 46 -11.48 83.54 -12.24
N GLY A 47 -11.92 84.81 -12.19
CA GLY A 47 -11.08 85.94 -11.82
C GLY A 47 -10.14 86.42 -12.93
N GLY A 48 -10.33 85.98 -14.17
CA GLY A 48 -9.57 86.48 -15.32
C GLY A 48 -9.77 87.98 -15.56
N SER A 49 -8.72 88.64 -16.02
CA SER A 49 -8.74 90.06 -16.36
C SER A 49 -9.06 90.26 -17.84
N CYS A 50 -10.08 91.05 -18.15
CA CYS A 50 -10.52 91.29 -19.52
C CYS A 50 -9.86 92.53 -20.12
N THR A 51 -9.33 92.37 -21.33
CA THR A 51 -8.85 93.48 -22.16
C THR A 51 -9.56 93.49 -23.51
N ALA A 52 -10.02 94.67 -23.96
CA ALA A 52 -10.63 94.81 -25.29
C ALA A 52 -9.52 94.73 -26.34
N LYS A 53 -9.67 93.86 -27.35
CA LYS A 53 -8.64 93.70 -28.38
C LYS A 53 -8.52 95.01 -29.20
N PRO A 54 -7.32 95.57 -29.41
CA PRO A 54 -7.18 96.88 -30.03
C PRO A 54 -7.43 96.88 -31.54
N SER A 55 -7.24 95.74 -32.21
CA SER A 55 -7.22 95.67 -33.69
C SER A 55 -8.12 94.59 -34.29
N SER A 56 -8.87 93.87 -33.46
CA SER A 56 -9.83 92.85 -33.90
C SER A 56 -11.10 92.90 -33.04
N PRO A 57 -12.28 92.56 -33.58
CA PRO A 57 -13.50 92.46 -32.79
C PRO A 57 -13.33 91.51 -31.60
N GLY A 58 -13.86 91.90 -30.44
CA GLY A 58 -13.92 91.06 -29.23
C GLY A 58 -12.92 91.44 -28.13
N PHE A 59 -12.64 90.50 -27.25
CA PHE A 59 -11.82 90.69 -26.05
C PHE A 59 -10.81 89.56 -25.90
N GLU A 60 -9.86 89.76 -25.01
CA GLU A 60 -8.87 88.78 -24.59
C GLU A 60 -8.83 88.71 -23.07
N CYS A 61 -8.83 87.49 -22.54
CA CYS A 61 -8.76 87.25 -21.11
C CYS A 61 -7.33 86.87 -20.71
N ALA A 62 -6.75 87.66 -19.81
CA ALA A 62 -5.56 87.26 -19.09
C ALA A 62 -6.00 86.39 -17.89
N CYS A 63 -5.81 85.08 -18.03
CA CYS A 63 -6.24 84.12 -17.00
C CYS A 63 -5.27 84.09 -15.82
N VAL A 64 -5.84 83.94 -14.62
CA VAL A 64 -5.08 83.69 -13.40
C VAL A 64 -4.80 82.18 -13.34
N ALA A 65 -3.54 81.80 -13.17
CA ALA A 65 -3.18 80.39 -12.98
C ALA A 65 -3.97 79.82 -11.79
N PRO A 66 -4.64 78.66 -11.92
CA PRO A 66 -4.40 77.60 -12.92
C PRO A 66 -5.50 77.49 -13.99
N TYR A 67 -6.22 78.57 -14.29
CA TYR A 67 -7.27 78.58 -15.31
C TYR A 67 -6.72 78.94 -16.69
N THR A 68 -7.28 78.31 -17.71
CA THR A 68 -6.92 78.46 -19.13
C THR A 68 -8.18 78.50 -20.01
N GLY A 69 -8.00 78.55 -21.32
CA GLY A 69 -9.09 78.68 -22.29
C GLY A 69 -9.42 80.14 -22.63
N ALA A 70 -10.20 80.33 -23.69
CA ALA A 70 -10.46 81.64 -24.29
C ALA A 70 -11.11 82.67 -23.34
N ILE A 71 -11.86 82.18 -22.35
CA ILE A 71 -12.51 83.01 -21.33
C ILE A 71 -12.15 82.56 -19.91
N CYS A 72 -11.03 81.87 -19.73
CA CYS A 72 -10.58 81.32 -18.44
C CYS A 72 -11.54 80.32 -17.80
N GLN A 73 -12.32 79.61 -18.62
CA GLN A 73 -13.32 78.64 -18.19
C GLN A 73 -12.74 77.25 -17.90
N GLU A 74 -11.57 76.92 -18.43
CA GLU A 74 -10.99 75.59 -18.30
C GLU A 74 -10.04 75.54 -17.10
N SER A 75 -10.24 74.56 -16.23
CA SER A 75 -9.30 74.27 -15.14
C SER A 75 -8.37 73.13 -15.52
N ILE A 76 -7.20 73.09 -14.89
CA ILE A 76 -6.27 71.95 -15.03
C ILE A 76 -6.93 70.60 -14.68
N CYS A 77 -7.90 70.59 -13.76
CA CYS A 77 -8.66 69.39 -13.39
C CYS A 77 -9.51 68.85 -14.56
N SER A 78 -10.13 69.72 -15.35
CA SER A 78 -10.99 69.33 -16.47
C SER A 78 -10.19 68.95 -17.72
N LEU A 79 -9.07 69.62 -17.94
CA LEU A 79 -8.27 69.45 -19.17
C LEU A 79 -7.32 68.25 -19.08
N GLN A 80 -6.58 68.11 -17.99
CA GLN A 80 -5.51 67.11 -17.86
C GLN A 80 -5.90 65.89 -17.02
N GLN A 81 -6.92 66.02 -16.17
CA GLN A 81 -7.33 64.99 -15.21
C GLN A 81 -6.12 64.39 -14.48
N PRO A 82 -5.39 65.22 -13.69
CA PRO A 82 -4.12 64.81 -13.12
C PRO A 82 -4.30 63.69 -12.08
N CYS A 83 -5.40 63.68 -11.34
CA CYS A 83 -5.69 62.68 -10.32
C CYS A 83 -6.06 61.32 -10.94
N LYS A 84 -5.25 60.30 -10.70
CA LYS A 84 -5.41 58.94 -11.23
C LYS A 84 -6.26 58.09 -10.28
N ASN A 85 -6.59 56.88 -10.74
CA ASN A 85 -7.21 55.82 -9.92
C ASN A 85 -8.48 56.25 -9.17
N GLY A 86 -9.29 57.11 -9.79
CA GLY A 86 -10.56 57.60 -9.21
C GLY A 86 -10.41 58.75 -8.21
N GLY A 87 -9.24 59.37 -8.10
CA GLY A 87 -9.03 60.56 -7.27
C GLY A 87 -9.83 61.78 -7.74
N SER A 88 -10.31 62.57 -6.79
CA SER A 88 -11.04 63.81 -7.03
C SER A 88 -10.09 64.99 -7.15
N CYS A 89 -10.22 65.80 -8.20
CA CYS A 89 -9.39 66.98 -8.43
C CYS A 89 -10.09 68.25 -7.94
N ALA A 90 -9.40 69.04 -7.14
CA ALA A 90 -9.82 70.39 -6.76
C ALA A 90 -8.78 71.41 -7.21
N VAL A 91 -9.24 72.56 -7.70
CA VAL A 91 -8.36 73.69 -8.02
C VAL A 91 -7.77 74.24 -6.73
N ALA A 92 -6.44 74.43 -6.70
CA ALA A 92 -5.72 74.91 -5.52
C ALA A 92 -4.81 76.10 -5.90
N SER A 93 -4.56 76.97 -4.92
CA SER A 93 -3.66 78.11 -5.09
C SER A 93 -2.20 77.67 -5.01
N GLY A 94 -1.35 78.12 -5.94
CA GLY A 94 0.09 77.79 -5.99
C GLY A 94 0.47 76.86 -7.15
N THR A 95 1.70 76.34 -7.16
CA THR A 95 2.16 75.35 -8.15
C THR A 95 2.03 73.93 -7.56
N PRO A 96 1.37 72.97 -8.24
CA PRO A 96 0.98 72.95 -9.65
C PRO A 96 -0.44 73.45 -9.96
N GLY A 97 -1.14 74.06 -9.01
CA GLY A 97 -2.47 74.65 -9.25
C GLY A 97 -3.65 73.71 -9.04
N TYR A 98 -3.40 72.53 -8.48
CA TYR A 98 -4.44 71.58 -8.14
C TYR A 98 -4.03 70.78 -6.93
N GLN A 99 -5.02 70.16 -6.30
CA GLN A 99 -4.83 69.18 -5.26
C GLN A 99 -5.72 67.98 -5.56
N CYS A 100 -5.13 66.78 -5.45
CA CYS A 100 -5.87 65.53 -5.57
C CYS A 100 -6.26 65.03 -4.18
N THR A 101 -7.51 64.59 -4.06
CA THR A 101 -8.00 63.81 -2.93
C THR A 101 -8.22 62.39 -3.44
N CYS A 102 -7.38 61.45 -2.99
CA CYS A 102 -7.46 60.07 -3.47
C CYS A 102 -8.73 59.38 -2.97
N ALA A 103 -9.30 58.56 -3.84
CA ALA A 103 -10.40 57.69 -3.46
C ALA A 103 -9.95 56.70 -2.39
N ASN A 104 -10.88 56.24 -1.55
CA ASN A 104 -10.57 55.26 -0.53
C ASN A 104 -10.49 53.84 -1.13
N ASN A 105 -9.46 53.61 -1.96
CA ASN A 105 -9.24 52.38 -2.73
C ASN A 105 -7.76 51.91 -2.73
N GLY A 106 -6.94 52.45 -1.82
CA GLY A 106 -5.55 52.01 -1.62
C GLY A 106 -4.49 52.69 -2.48
N TYR A 107 -4.87 53.66 -3.30
CA TYR A 107 -3.92 54.50 -4.02
C TYR A 107 -3.55 55.74 -3.22
N THR A 108 -2.29 56.12 -3.28
CA THR A 108 -1.69 57.23 -2.53
C THR A 108 -0.78 58.07 -3.44
N GLY A 109 -0.15 59.10 -2.88
CA GLY A 109 0.70 60.02 -3.63
C GLY A 109 -0.03 61.30 -4.06
N PRO A 110 0.70 62.31 -4.53
CA PRO A 110 0.18 63.63 -4.88
C PRO A 110 -0.84 63.61 -6.03
N THR A 111 -0.79 62.61 -6.89
CA THR A 111 -1.74 62.42 -8.00
C THR A 111 -2.50 61.09 -7.91
N CYS A 112 -2.44 60.41 -6.76
CA CYS A 112 -3.06 59.09 -6.54
C CYS A 112 -2.49 58.00 -7.46
N GLU A 113 -1.21 58.11 -7.79
CA GLU A 113 -0.50 57.25 -8.74
C GLU A 113 0.14 56.01 -8.08
N ALA A 114 0.49 56.09 -6.79
CA ALA A 114 1.25 55.06 -6.11
C ALA A 114 0.34 54.04 -5.46
N SER A 115 0.69 52.76 -5.56
CA SER A 115 -0.01 51.67 -4.89
C SER A 115 0.96 50.80 -4.11
N ALA A 116 0.49 50.19 -3.02
CA ALA A 116 1.31 49.20 -2.31
C ALA A 116 1.59 47.95 -3.17
N CYS A 117 0.86 47.75 -4.28
CA CYS A 117 1.09 46.66 -5.23
C CYS A 117 2.22 46.94 -6.23
N ASP A 118 2.79 48.14 -6.29
CA ASP A 118 3.84 48.50 -7.25
C ASP A 118 5.13 47.67 -7.08
N VAL A 119 5.37 47.16 -5.87
CA VAL A 119 6.48 46.26 -5.53
C VAL A 119 6.07 44.78 -5.42
N ASN A 120 4.80 44.47 -5.72
CA ASN A 120 4.14 43.19 -5.51
C ASN A 120 4.48 42.50 -4.16
N PRO A 121 3.80 42.84 -3.07
CA PRO A 121 4.03 42.25 -1.74
C PRO A 121 3.52 40.80 -1.61
N CYS A 122 2.80 40.28 -2.60
CA CYS A 122 2.18 38.96 -2.55
C CYS A 122 3.15 37.88 -3.08
N ALA A 123 3.24 36.76 -2.37
CA ALA A 123 4.11 35.64 -2.70
C ALA A 123 3.40 34.57 -3.57
N ASN A 124 4.16 33.58 -4.05
CA ASN A 124 3.64 32.38 -4.71
C ASN A 124 2.72 32.63 -5.93
N GLY A 125 2.93 33.74 -6.64
CA GLY A 125 2.11 34.10 -7.80
C GLY A 125 0.72 34.63 -7.46
N ALA A 126 0.49 35.03 -6.20
CA ALA A 126 -0.75 35.66 -5.77
C ALA A 126 -1.01 37.01 -6.46
N GLN A 127 -2.28 37.33 -6.66
CA GLN A 127 -2.69 38.60 -7.25
C GLN A 127 -2.79 39.69 -6.17
N CYS A 128 -2.06 40.79 -6.35
CA CYS A 128 -2.16 41.96 -5.47
C CYS A 128 -3.30 42.89 -5.90
N ASN A 129 -4.14 43.30 -4.95
CA ASN A 129 -5.20 44.26 -5.16
C ASN A 129 -5.03 45.45 -4.20
N PRO A 130 -4.95 46.70 -4.69
CA PRO A 130 -4.92 47.88 -3.83
C PRO A 130 -6.14 47.94 -2.92
N SER A 131 -5.93 48.33 -1.66
CA SER A 131 -6.97 48.35 -0.63
C SER A 131 -6.86 49.58 0.26
N ALA A 132 -8.01 50.12 0.65
CA ALA A 132 -8.11 51.21 1.62
C ALA A 132 -7.58 50.84 3.02
N ALA A 133 -7.64 49.56 3.38
CA ALA A 133 -7.24 49.10 4.69
C ALA A 133 -5.71 49.01 4.78
N TYR A 134 -5.14 49.41 5.93
CA TYR A 134 -3.72 49.20 6.21
C TYR A 134 -3.37 47.70 6.05
N PRO A 135 -2.29 47.33 5.32
CA PRO A 135 -1.17 48.17 4.84
C PRO A 135 -1.30 48.76 3.42
N GLY A 136 -2.50 48.84 2.84
CA GLY A 136 -2.73 49.46 1.53
C GLY A 136 -2.98 48.46 0.38
N TYR A 137 -3.04 47.16 0.68
CA TYR A 137 -3.28 46.10 -0.29
C TYR A 137 -3.96 44.89 0.35
N THR A 138 -4.52 44.02 -0.49
CA THR A 138 -4.92 42.65 -0.16
C THR A 138 -4.39 41.70 -1.22
N CYS A 139 -4.01 40.49 -0.82
CA CYS A 139 -3.56 39.45 -1.74
C CYS A 139 -4.68 38.43 -1.95
N THR A 140 -4.98 38.09 -3.20
CA THR A 140 -5.82 36.95 -3.55
C THR A 140 -4.91 35.73 -3.72
N CYS A 141 -4.96 34.82 -2.75
CA CYS A 141 -4.07 33.66 -2.73
C CYS A 141 -4.48 32.60 -3.74
N PRO A 142 -3.51 31.99 -4.45
CA PRO A 142 -3.72 30.76 -5.19
C PRO A 142 -4.13 29.63 -4.26
N VAL A 143 -4.67 28.56 -4.84
CA VAL A 143 -5.08 27.36 -4.09
C VAL A 143 -3.92 26.79 -3.27
N GLY A 144 -4.20 26.45 -2.02
CA GLY A 144 -3.21 25.89 -1.10
C GLY A 144 -2.23 26.88 -0.47
N PHE A 145 -2.42 28.19 -0.67
CA PHE A 145 -1.66 29.24 0.01
C PHE A 145 -2.57 30.10 0.88
N SER A 146 -2.00 30.63 1.97
CA SER A 146 -2.75 31.41 2.96
C SER A 146 -1.91 32.50 3.61
N GLY A 147 -2.56 33.31 4.44
CA GLY A 147 -1.97 34.45 5.12
C GLY A 147 -2.08 35.76 4.32
N PRO A 148 -1.70 36.90 4.93
CA PRO A 148 -1.90 38.23 4.35
C PRO A 148 -1.10 38.47 3.06
N THR A 149 0.03 37.79 2.90
CA THR A 149 0.93 37.87 1.73
C THR A 149 0.92 36.58 0.90
N CYS A 150 0.05 35.62 1.22
CA CYS A 150 0.01 34.29 0.58
C CYS A 150 1.33 33.51 0.64
N SER A 151 2.14 33.77 1.67
CA SER A 151 3.45 33.12 1.84
C SER A 151 3.35 31.76 2.51
N ALA A 152 2.32 31.50 3.32
CA ALA A 152 2.16 30.23 4.02
C ALA A 152 1.57 29.18 3.09
N SER A 153 2.25 28.05 2.93
CA SER A 153 1.79 26.91 2.15
C SER A 153 1.06 25.92 3.04
N ALA A 154 0.01 25.30 2.51
CA ALA A 154 -0.63 24.15 3.15
C ALA A 154 0.33 22.96 3.34
N CYS A 155 1.47 22.94 2.62
CA CYS A 155 2.52 21.94 2.76
C CYS A 155 3.57 22.25 3.85
N ASP A 156 3.58 23.45 4.46
CA ASP A 156 4.64 23.87 5.40
C ASP A 156 4.74 22.95 6.64
N ALA A 157 3.62 22.37 7.06
CA ALA A 157 3.56 21.44 8.21
C ALA A 157 4.00 20.00 7.86
N ASN A 158 4.43 19.74 6.63
CA ASN A 158 4.72 18.40 6.11
C ASN A 158 3.59 17.40 6.41
N PRO A 159 2.36 17.65 5.90
CA PRO A 159 1.21 16.81 6.18
C PRO A 159 1.36 15.40 5.58
N CYS A 160 2.02 15.29 4.42
CA CYS A 160 2.29 14.01 3.77
C CYS A 160 3.37 13.22 4.52
N LYS A 161 3.10 11.94 4.81
CA LYS A 161 4.02 11.06 5.55
C LYS A 161 4.69 10.05 4.63
N ASN A 162 5.61 9.26 5.19
CA ASN A 162 6.26 8.14 4.51
C ASN A 162 6.96 8.51 3.17
N GLY A 163 7.60 9.68 3.13
CA GLY A 163 8.34 10.15 1.95
C GLY A 163 7.46 10.63 0.79
N ALA A 164 6.15 10.77 1.01
CA ALA A 164 5.23 11.31 0.00
C ALA A 164 5.52 12.78 -0.33
N THR A 165 5.25 13.17 -1.57
CA THR A 165 5.43 14.55 -2.05
C THR A 165 4.16 15.35 -1.82
N CYS A 166 4.29 16.53 -1.19
CA CYS A 166 3.18 17.44 -0.96
C CYS A 166 3.10 18.49 -2.08
N THR A 167 1.91 18.70 -2.62
CA THR A 167 1.62 19.76 -3.59
C THR A 167 0.43 20.61 -3.14
N PRO A 168 0.56 21.95 -3.06
CA PRO A 168 -0.59 22.83 -2.88
C PRO A 168 -1.62 22.61 -4.00
N ASP A 169 -2.90 22.45 -3.64
CA ASP A 169 -3.95 22.05 -4.59
C ASP A 169 -5.32 22.56 -4.13
N GLY A 170 -6.34 22.48 -5.00
CA GLY A 170 -7.71 22.93 -4.76
C GLY A 170 -8.58 21.96 -3.95
N THR A 171 -7.99 20.95 -3.29
CA THR A 171 -8.74 20.05 -2.41
C THR A 171 -9.29 20.79 -1.19
N ALA A 172 -10.24 20.20 -0.47
CA ALA A 172 -10.76 20.79 0.77
C ALA A 172 -9.67 21.01 1.84
N LEU A 173 -8.52 20.32 1.72
CA LEU A 173 -7.37 20.45 2.62
C LEU A 173 -6.38 21.53 2.17
N GLY A 174 -6.49 22.05 0.94
CA GLY A 174 -5.53 22.98 0.33
C GLY A 174 -4.24 22.31 -0.17
N TYR A 175 -4.14 20.99 -0.11
CA TYR A 175 -3.00 20.22 -0.61
C TYR A 175 -3.41 18.83 -1.08
N SER A 176 -2.54 18.20 -1.85
CA SER A 176 -2.60 16.79 -2.21
C SER A 176 -1.26 16.12 -1.93
N CYS A 177 -1.30 14.84 -1.56
CA CYS A 177 -0.11 14.04 -1.31
C CYS A 177 0.03 12.98 -2.40
N ALA A 178 1.17 12.99 -3.11
CA ALA A 178 1.57 11.92 -4.00
C ALA A 178 2.30 10.84 -3.18
N CYS A 179 1.59 9.76 -2.87
CA CYS A 179 2.13 8.67 -2.06
C CYS A 179 3.21 7.87 -2.79
N VAL A 180 4.24 7.46 -2.05
CA VAL A 180 5.19 6.44 -2.51
C VAL A 180 4.48 5.08 -2.56
N GLY A 181 4.93 4.19 -3.44
CA GLY A 181 4.38 2.83 -3.59
C GLY A 181 4.19 2.14 -2.23
N GLY A 182 3.05 1.47 -2.08
CA GLY A 182 2.68 0.78 -0.84
C GLY A 182 2.05 1.66 0.24
N TYR A 183 1.93 2.97 0.03
CA TYR A 183 1.19 3.87 0.92
C TYR A 183 -0.05 4.48 0.26
N SER A 184 -1.08 4.75 1.04
CA SER A 184 -2.35 5.29 0.58
C SER A 184 -3.01 6.24 1.60
N GLY A 185 -4.13 6.86 1.18
CA GLY A 185 -4.87 7.84 1.96
C GLY A 185 -4.42 9.29 1.69
N SER A 186 -5.18 10.26 2.22
CA SER A 186 -4.95 11.70 1.98
C SER A 186 -3.62 12.23 2.52
N THR A 187 -3.04 11.56 3.52
CA THR A 187 -1.75 11.89 4.15
C THR A 187 -0.68 10.82 3.93
N CYS A 188 -0.97 9.80 3.12
CA CYS A 188 -0.07 8.67 2.84
C CYS A 188 0.40 7.90 4.09
N THR A 189 -0.45 7.80 5.11
CA THR A 189 -0.14 7.09 6.36
C THR A 189 -0.56 5.62 6.34
N ALA A 190 -1.57 5.25 5.55
CA ALA A 190 -2.04 3.87 5.47
C ALA A 190 -1.06 3.04 4.64
N SER A 191 -0.59 1.95 5.20
CA SER A 191 0.39 1.04 4.60
C SER A 191 -0.30 -0.19 4.02
N ALA A 192 0.23 -0.71 2.91
CA ALA A 192 -0.21 -1.98 2.35
C ALA A 192 0.00 -3.16 3.33
N CYS A 193 0.89 -2.99 4.32
CA CYS A 193 1.11 -3.96 5.40
C CYS A 193 0.11 -3.89 6.56
N ASP A 194 -0.77 -2.87 6.63
CA ASP A 194 -1.70 -2.68 7.76
C ASP A 194 -2.70 -3.84 7.89
N ALA A 195 -3.02 -4.51 6.78
CA ALA A 195 -3.89 -5.67 6.74
C ALA A 195 -3.18 -6.99 7.11
N LEU A 196 -1.89 -6.95 7.46
CA LEU A 196 -1.05 -8.11 7.75
C LEU A 196 -1.10 -9.19 6.65
N PRO A 197 -0.77 -8.85 5.38
CA PRO A 197 -0.92 -9.77 4.26
C PRO A 197 0.05 -10.97 4.29
N CYS A 198 1.16 -10.87 5.04
CA CYS A 198 2.15 -11.94 5.16
C CYS A 198 1.73 -12.96 6.22
N LEU A 199 1.46 -14.18 5.77
CA LEU A 199 1.04 -15.29 6.62
C LEU A 199 2.23 -16.03 7.24
N ASN A 200 1.95 -16.96 8.14
CA ASN A 200 2.93 -17.89 8.72
C ASN A 200 4.17 -17.20 9.34
N GLY A 201 3.98 -16.02 9.93
CA GLY A 201 5.05 -15.26 10.57
C GLY A 201 5.99 -14.53 9.60
N GLY A 202 5.61 -14.41 8.32
CA GLY A 202 6.34 -13.61 7.34
C GLY A 202 6.40 -12.13 7.72
N THR A 203 7.52 -11.47 7.42
CA THR A 203 7.69 -10.03 7.67
C THR A 203 7.22 -9.25 6.45
N CYS A 204 6.27 -8.34 6.65
CA CYS A 204 5.79 -7.45 5.58
C CYS A 204 6.72 -6.25 5.41
N ILE A 205 7.10 -5.98 4.16
CA ILE A 205 7.98 -4.87 3.77
C ILE A 205 7.22 -4.04 2.74
N VAL A 206 6.98 -2.77 3.04
CA VAL A 206 6.34 -1.84 2.10
C VAL A 206 7.32 -1.51 0.98
N ASP A 207 6.87 -1.63 -0.27
CA ASP A 207 7.70 -1.36 -1.44
C ASP A 207 6.88 -0.87 -2.65
N SER A 208 7.54 -0.79 -3.81
CA SER A 208 6.96 -0.30 -5.06
C SER A 208 6.49 -1.41 -6.02
N SER A 209 6.27 -2.62 -5.51
CA SER A 209 5.62 -3.70 -6.26
C SER A 209 4.16 -3.35 -6.59
N ASN A 210 3.53 -4.13 -7.48
CA ASN A 210 2.14 -3.92 -7.87
C ASN A 210 1.16 -3.96 -6.69
N ASP A 211 1.43 -4.83 -5.70
CA ASP A 211 0.60 -4.95 -4.51
C ASP A 211 1.01 -3.95 -3.40
N GLY A 212 2.13 -3.25 -3.59
CA GLY A 212 2.65 -2.25 -2.65
C GLY A 212 3.39 -2.84 -1.45
N PHE A 213 3.65 -4.14 -1.45
CA PHE A 213 4.42 -4.82 -0.41
C PHE A 213 5.08 -6.10 -0.95
N THR A 214 6.14 -6.53 -0.28
CA THR A 214 6.72 -7.86 -0.41
C THR A 214 6.78 -8.53 0.97
N CYS A 215 6.51 -9.83 1.01
CA CYS A 215 6.68 -10.63 2.20
C CYS A 215 8.04 -11.32 2.21
N ASN A 216 8.79 -11.14 3.30
CA ASN A 216 9.94 -11.98 3.61
C ASN A 216 9.46 -13.19 4.42
N CYS A 217 9.44 -14.36 3.80
CA CYS A 217 8.89 -15.57 4.40
C CYS A 217 9.82 -16.20 5.43
N GLN A 218 9.23 -16.81 6.45
CA GLN A 218 9.97 -17.67 7.36
C GLN A 218 10.46 -18.92 6.62
N PRO A 219 11.54 -19.56 7.10
CA PRO A 219 12.01 -20.82 6.53
C PRO A 219 10.89 -21.86 6.42
N GLY A 220 10.85 -22.57 5.29
CA GLY A 220 9.81 -23.56 5.00
C GLY A 220 8.48 -22.99 4.50
N TYR A 221 8.40 -21.67 4.26
CA TYR A 221 7.25 -21.02 3.63
C TYR A 221 7.62 -20.24 2.37
N SER A 222 6.70 -20.17 1.41
CA SER A 222 6.91 -19.53 0.12
C SER A 222 5.62 -18.92 -0.46
N GLY A 223 5.76 -18.29 -1.63
CA GLY A 223 4.70 -17.54 -2.31
C GLY A 223 4.64 -16.07 -1.87
N ALA A 224 3.91 -15.25 -2.63
CA ALA A 224 3.86 -13.79 -2.43
C ALA A 224 3.40 -13.37 -1.02
N THR A 225 2.54 -14.17 -0.38
CA THR A 225 2.01 -13.94 0.97
C THR A 225 2.52 -14.95 2.01
N CYS A 226 3.55 -15.74 1.68
CA CYS A 226 4.07 -16.81 2.55
C CYS A 226 3.02 -17.86 2.93
N SER A 227 1.99 -18.04 2.09
CA SER A 227 0.87 -18.96 2.35
C SER A 227 1.20 -20.42 2.04
N GLN A 228 2.22 -20.67 1.22
CA GLN A 228 2.58 -22.02 0.78
C GLN A 228 3.60 -22.60 1.76
N SER A 229 3.28 -23.73 2.37
CA SER A 229 4.19 -24.45 3.26
C SER A 229 4.92 -25.55 2.50
N ALA A 230 6.20 -25.76 2.80
CA ALA A 230 6.97 -26.91 2.31
C ALA A 230 6.37 -28.27 2.78
N CYS A 231 5.59 -28.26 3.86
CA CYS A 231 4.82 -29.43 4.33
C CYS A 231 3.47 -29.61 3.60
N GLY A 232 3.18 -28.83 2.56
CA GLY A 232 1.90 -28.85 1.84
C GLY A 232 2.06 -29.20 0.37
N PRO A 233 1.59 -30.39 -0.09
CA PRO A 233 1.08 -31.52 0.69
C PRO A 233 2.17 -32.21 1.52
N ASN A 234 1.79 -33.00 2.55
CA ASN A 234 2.74 -33.60 3.50
C ASN A 234 3.76 -34.50 2.76
N PRO A 235 5.06 -34.15 2.77
CA PRO A 235 6.10 -34.93 2.10
C PRO A 235 6.48 -36.20 2.89
N CYS A 236 6.23 -36.22 4.20
CA CYS A 236 6.58 -37.32 5.08
C CYS A 236 5.65 -38.51 4.88
N GLN A 237 6.22 -39.68 4.60
CA GLN A 237 5.49 -40.93 4.38
C GLN A 237 5.38 -41.75 5.67
N ASN A 238 4.61 -42.85 5.61
CA ASN A 238 4.51 -43.85 6.67
C ASN A 238 4.12 -43.28 8.05
N GLY A 239 3.27 -42.26 8.07
CA GLY A 239 2.81 -41.61 9.30
C GLY A 239 3.72 -40.51 9.84
N GLY A 240 4.85 -40.21 9.17
CA GLY A 240 5.78 -39.18 9.60
C GLY A 240 5.15 -37.78 9.74
N SER A 241 5.61 -37.04 10.74
CA SER A 241 5.17 -35.67 11.01
C SER A 241 6.11 -34.66 10.35
N CYS A 242 5.54 -33.71 9.59
CA CYS A 242 6.31 -32.67 8.92
C CYS A 242 6.38 -31.39 9.73
N GLN A 243 7.56 -30.80 9.81
CA GLN A 243 7.78 -29.47 10.38
C GLN A 243 8.54 -28.58 9.39
N PRO A 244 8.01 -27.40 9.02
CA PRO A 244 8.74 -26.41 8.23
C PRO A 244 9.97 -25.90 8.99
N ASP A 245 11.10 -25.78 8.30
CA ASP A 245 12.36 -25.33 8.90
C ASP A 245 13.32 -24.69 7.89
N ASN A 246 14.58 -24.48 8.29
CA ASN A 246 15.64 -23.88 7.49
C ASN A 246 16.60 -24.87 6.84
N SER A 247 16.21 -26.14 6.71
CA SER A 247 16.95 -27.13 5.92
C SER A 247 16.94 -26.75 4.43
N ALA A 248 17.74 -27.46 3.63
CA ALA A 248 17.79 -27.24 2.18
C ALA A 248 16.44 -27.52 1.49
N ASP A 249 15.66 -28.46 2.04
CA ASP A 249 14.35 -28.85 1.55
C ASP A 249 13.22 -27.96 2.13
N GLY A 250 13.53 -27.15 3.15
CA GLY A 250 12.58 -26.25 3.83
C GLY A 250 11.67 -26.96 4.83
N TYR A 251 11.90 -28.24 5.10
CA TYR A 251 11.18 -29.00 6.11
C TYR A 251 12.05 -30.13 6.66
N THR A 252 11.69 -30.62 7.84
CA THR A 252 12.20 -31.88 8.39
C THR A 252 11.03 -32.80 8.73
N CYS A 253 11.20 -34.09 8.43
CA CYS A 253 10.28 -35.14 8.85
C CYS A 253 10.75 -35.80 10.15
N THR A 254 9.87 -35.91 11.12
CA THR A 254 10.02 -36.82 12.26
C THR A 254 9.37 -38.14 11.90
N CYS A 255 10.17 -39.19 11.75
CA CYS A 255 9.69 -40.51 11.34
C CYS A 255 9.11 -41.30 12.52
N GLU A 256 8.09 -42.09 12.22
CA GLU A 256 7.59 -43.13 13.12
C GLU A 256 8.65 -44.21 13.34
N GLU A 257 8.52 -44.95 14.43
CA GLU A 257 9.47 -45.97 14.82
C GLU A 257 9.67 -47.03 13.71
N GLY A 258 10.92 -47.39 13.44
CA GLY A 258 11.28 -48.35 12.39
C GLY A 258 11.38 -47.78 10.96
N TYR A 259 11.05 -46.49 10.76
CA TYR A 259 11.21 -45.77 9.49
C TYR A 259 12.32 -44.72 9.55
N PHE A 260 12.95 -44.44 8.41
CA PHE A 260 14.05 -43.49 8.31
C PHE A 260 14.19 -42.84 6.92
N GLY A 261 15.14 -41.91 6.82
CA GLY A 261 15.40 -41.08 5.64
C GLY A 261 14.65 -39.75 5.69
N VAL A 262 14.98 -38.85 4.76
CA VAL A 262 14.47 -37.46 4.74
C VAL A 262 12.94 -37.40 4.71
N ASN A 263 12.29 -38.35 4.03
CA ASN A 263 10.83 -38.43 3.88
C ASN A 263 10.20 -39.64 4.58
N CYS A 264 10.91 -40.31 5.48
CA CYS A 264 10.44 -41.51 6.20
C CYS A 264 9.97 -42.66 5.28
N MET A 265 10.54 -42.74 4.07
CA MET A 265 10.15 -43.73 3.07
C MET A 265 10.82 -45.08 3.28
N ALA A 266 12.02 -45.10 3.84
CA ALA A 266 12.78 -46.32 4.05
C ALA A 266 12.41 -46.97 5.38
N SER A 267 12.42 -48.30 5.44
CA SER A 267 12.15 -49.08 6.63
C SER A 267 13.22 -50.14 6.86
N ASN A 268 13.38 -50.62 8.10
CA ASN A 268 14.28 -51.74 8.37
C ASN A 268 13.83 -53.05 7.71
N CYS A 269 12.55 -53.13 7.31
CA CYS A 269 12.01 -54.27 6.58
C CYS A 269 12.39 -54.32 5.10
N ASP A 270 12.92 -53.22 4.52
CA ASP A 270 13.26 -53.15 3.09
C ASP A 270 14.38 -54.14 2.71
N MET A 271 15.25 -54.48 3.68
CA MET A 271 16.30 -55.49 3.50
C MET A 271 15.85 -56.93 3.73
N GLN A 272 14.55 -57.16 3.96
CA GLN A 272 13.95 -58.47 4.24
C GLN A 272 14.68 -59.23 5.36
N PRO A 273 14.76 -58.66 6.58
CA PRO A 273 15.51 -59.27 7.68
C PRO A 273 14.89 -60.57 8.22
N CYS A 274 13.60 -60.82 7.95
CA CYS A 274 12.88 -62.01 8.41
C CYS A 274 13.08 -63.19 7.45
N GLN A 275 13.80 -64.21 7.89
CA GLN A 275 14.10 -65.40 7.11
C GLN A 275 12.97 -66.45 7.18
N ASN A 276 13.08 -67.52 6.39
CA ASN A 276 12.15 -68.65 6.37
C ASN A 276 10.67 -68.25 6.15
N GLY A 277 10.46 -67.13 5.43
CA GLY A 277 9.15 -66.60 5.10
C GLY A 277 8.40 -65.97 6.28
N GLY A 278 9.11 -65.50 7.31
CA GLY A 278 8.52 -64.65 8.35
C GLY A 278 8.07 -63.29 7.80
N SER A 279 7.06 -62.70 8.45
CA SER A 279 6.55 -61.36 8.11
C SER A 279 7.31 -60.30 8.90
N CYS A 280 7.68 -59.20 8.26
CA CYS A 280 8.37 -58.08 8.90
C CYS A 280 7.42 -56.91 9.14
N GLU A 281 7.48 -56.31 10.32
CA GLU A 281 6.77 -55.08 10.66
C GLU A 281 7.74 -54.07 11.30
N PRO A 282 7.88 -52.84 10.77
CA PRO A 282 8.69 -51.79 11.40
C PRO A 282 8.11 -51.39 12.76
N ASP A 283 8.96 -51.21 13.77
CA ASP A 283 8.55 -50.84 15.13
C ASP A 283 9.68 -50.14 15.92
N GLY A 284 9.43 -49.83 17.20
CA GLY A 284 10.40 -49.21 18.13
C GLY A 284 11.32 -50.16 18.88
N SER A 285 11.45 -51.41 18.44
CA SER A 285 12.44 -52.32 19.01
C SER A 285 13.87 -51.80 18.78
N ALA A 286 14.85 -52.36 19.49
CA ALA A 286 16.26 -51.98 19.32
C ALA A 286 16.76 -52.20 17.87
N ASP A 287 16.18 -53.15 17.15
CA ASP A 287 16.49 -53.47 15.76
C ASP A 287 15.61 -52.66 14.77
N GLY A 288 14.57 -51.97 15.27
CA GLY A 288 13.66 -51.14 14.49
C GLY A 288 12.66 -51.93 13.63
N PHE A 289 12.48 -53.21 13.90
CA PHE A 289 11.46 -54.08 13.31
C PHE A 289 11.23 -55.31 14.20
N THR A 290 10.05 -55.92 14.06
CA THR A 290 9.75 -57.24 14.61
C THR A 290 9.43 -58.23 13.50
N CYS A 291 10.01 -59.43 13.59
CA CYS A 291 9.66 -60.55 12.74
C CYS A 291 8.60 -61.44 13.38
N THR A 292 7.48 -61.62 12.69
CA THR A 292 6.52 -62.67 13.02
C THR A 292 6.91 -63.95 12.27
N CYS A 293 7.47 -64.90 13.01
CA CYS A 293 7.92 -66.16 12.43
C CYS A 293 6.76 -67.09 12.06
N LYS A 294 6.92 -67.80 10.95
CA LYS A 294 6.05 -68.93 10.64
C LYS A 294 6.24 -70.04 11.66
N VAL A 295 5.20 -70.86 11.83
CA VAL A 295 5.21 -72.02 12.74
C VAL A 295 6.45 -72.90 12.52
N GLY A 296 7.07 -73.34 13.61
CA GLY A 296 8.31 -74.13 13.60
C GLY A 296 9.62 -73.33 13.45
N PHE A 297 9.56 -72.00 13.32
CA PHE A 297 10.72 -71.10 13.30
C PHE A 297 10.70 -70.08 14.44
N PHE A 298 11.88 -69.64 14.86
CA PHE A 298 12.04 -68.76 16.02
C PHE A 298 13.32 -67.92 15.97
N GLY A 299 13.41 -67.00 16.93
CA GLY A 299 14.47 -65.98 17.01
C GLY A 299 14.09 -64.68 16.30
N VAL A 300 14.86 -63.62 16.54
CA VAL A 300 14.57 -62.27 16.06
C VAL A 300 14.53 -62.14 14.53
N HIS A 301 15.26 -63.00 13.81
CA HIS A 301 15.29 -63.07 12.34
C HIS A 301 14.59 -64.32 11.77
N CYS A 302 13.89 -65.10 12.60
CA CYS A 302 13.28 -66.38 12.20
C CYS A 302 14.25 -67.37 11.54
N THR A 303 15.54 -67.30 11.87
CA THR A 303 16.59 -68.14 11.29
C THR A 303 16.68 -69.50 11.94
N ALA A 304 16.35 -69.62 13.22
CA ALA A 304 16.39 -70.88 13.94
C ALA A 304 15.13 -71.70 13.65
N SER A 305 15.31 -72.96 13.30
CA SER A 305 14.21 -73.93 13.13
C SER A 305 14.14 -74.88 14.33
N ALA A 306 12.95 -75.42 14.60
CA ALA A 306 12.76 -76.48 15.59
C ALA A 306 13.58 -77.75 15.31
N CYS A 307 13.99 -77.96 14.07
CA CYS A 307 14.86 -79.05 13.66
C CYS A 307 16.36 -78.83 13.98
N THR A 308 16.77 -77.61 14.35
CA THR A 308 18.20 -77.28 14.58
C THR A 308 18.82 -78.09 15.72
N SER A 309 18.03 -78.44 16.73
CA SER A 309 18.46 -79.27 17.88
C SER A 309 18.54 -80.77 17.56
N HIS A 310 18.27 -81.16 16.31
CA HIS A 310 18.18 -82.55 15.87
C HIS A 310 17.27 -83.40 16.78
N PRO A 311 15.98 -83.04 16.91
CA PRO A 311 15.06 -83.72 17.83
C PRO A 311 14.78 -85.16 17.40
N CYS A 312 14.73 -85.43 16.09
CA CYS A 312 14.48 -86.76 15.54
C CYS A 312 15.67 -87.71 15.78
N LYS A 313 15.45 -88.77 16.55
CA LYS A 313 16.45 -89.78 16.90
C LYS A 313 16.60 -90.83 15.80
N TYR A 314 17.71 -91.56 15.87
CA TYR A 314 18.04 -92.70 15.00
C TYR A 314 17.93 -92.42 13.48
N GLY A 315 18.26 -91.19 13.06
CA GLY A 315 18.30 -90.81 11.65
C GLY A 315 16.95 -90.46 11.03
N GLY A 316 15.91 -90.21 11.84
CA GLY A 316 14.64 -89.66 11.33
C GLY A 316 14.81 -88.28 10.71
N SER A 317 14.07 -88.00 9.63
CA SER A 317 14.08 -86.69 8.97
C SER A 317 13.17 -85.71 9.71
N CYS A 318 13.67 -84.52 10.01
CA CYS A 318 12.91 -83.48 10.69
C CYS A 318 12.34 -82.46 9.70
N GLN A 319 11.08 -82.07 9.88
CA GLN A 319 10.46 -80.96 9.15
C GLN A 319 9.77 -80.00 10.12
N PRO A 320 10.05 -78.68 10.05
CA PRO A 320 9.31 -77.68 10.83
C PRO A 320 7.83 -77.66 10.42
N ASP A 321 6.93 -77.59 11.39
CA ASP A 321 5.48 -77.56 11.14
C ASP A 321 4.68 -76.86 12.25
N GLY A 322 3.35 -76.99 12.21
CA GLY A 322 2.42 -76.39 13.17
C GLY A 322 2.01 -77.28 14.34
N SER A 323 2.75 -78.36 14.62
CA SER A 323 2.53 -79.17 15.82
C SER A 323 2.87 -78.39 17.11
N ASP A 324 2.41 -78.88 18.27
CA ASP A 324 2.75 -78.28 19.57
C ASP A 324 4.27 -78.18 19.81
N ASP A 325 5.02 -79.13 19.25
CA ASP A 325 6.48 -79.19 19.32
C ASP A 325 7.17 -78.33 18.23
N GLY A 326 6.42 -77.83 17.24
CA GLY A 326 6.91 -77.02 16.11
C GLY A 326 7.67 -77.81 15.03
N TYR A 327 7.70 -79.14 15.11
CA TYR A 327 8.28 -80.02 14.09
C TYR A 327 7.58 -81.38 14.08
N THR A 328 7.64 -82.04 12.93
CA THR A 328 7.30 -83.47 12.80
C THR A 328 8.53 -84.26 12.36
N CYS A 329 8.72 -85.43 12.98
CA CYS A 329 9.73 -86.40 12.59
C CYS A 329 9.17 -87.48 11.67
N SER A 330 9.77 -87.64 10.51
CA SER A 330 9.57 -88.79 9.63
C SER A 330 10.55 -89.90 10.01
N CYS A 331 10.04 -90.92 10.68
CA CYS A 331 10.87 -92.01 11.21
C CYS A 331 11.29 -92.99 10.11
N LEU A 332 12.53 -93.47 10.20
CA LEU A 332 12.99 -94.60 9.40
C LEU A 332 12.25 -95.88 9.81
N THR A 333 12.19 -96.84 8.89
CA THR A 333 11.52 -98.13 9.11
C THR A 333 12.01 -98.79 10.40
N GLY A 334 11.07 -99.17 11.27
CA GLY A 334 11.36 -99.78 12.56
C GLY A 334 11.53 -98.80 13.72
N PHE A 335 11.26 -97.51 13.53
CA PHE A 335 11.19 -96.50 14.60
C PHE A 335 9.87 -95.73 14.55
N PHE A 336 9.41 -95.27 15.72
CA PHE A 336 8.17 -94.50 15.86
C PHE A 336 8.17 -93.61 17.11
N GLY A 337 7.11 -92.82 17.30
CA GLY A 337 7.02 -91.74 18.31
C GLY A 337 7.30 -90.36 17.71
N ASN A 338 6.98 -89.29 18.44
CA ASN A 338 7.12 -87.90 17.96
C ASN A 338 8.58 -87.50 17.66
N GLN A 339 9.56 -88.11 18.34
CA GLN A 339 10.99 -87.91 18.10
C GLN A 339 11.68 -89.15 17.50
N CYS A 340 10.92 -90.13 17.00
CA CYS A 340 11.43 -91.44 16.56
C CYS A 340 12.24 -92.18 17.63
N GLN A 341 12.00 -91.89 18.91
CA GLN A 341 12.76 -92.40 20.04
C GLN A 341 12.45 -93.86 20.38
N LEU A 342 11.33 -94.39 19.87
CA LEU A 342 10.89 -95.76 20.14
C LEU A 342 11.30 -96.67 18.98
N ARG A 343 12.00 -97.76 19.30
CA ARG A 343 12.38 -98.79 18.33
C ARG A 343 11.35 -99.91 18.34
N SER A 344 10.81 -100.26 17.18
CA SER A 344 9.90 -101.39 17.00
C SER A 344 10.55 -102.70 17.44
N CYS A 345 9.73 -103.58 18.00
CA CYS A 345 10.16 -104.93 18.38
C CYS A 345 10.62 -105.72 17.16
N VAL A 346 11.75 -106.42 17.29
CA VAL A 346 12.27 -107.34 16.27
C VAL A 346 11.73 -108.73 16.57
N GLY A 347 11.00 -109.34 15.63
CA GLY A 347 10.39 -110.67 15.77
C GLY A 347 8.87 -110.64 16.00
N SER A 348 8.37 -111.42 16.97
CA SER A 348 6.93 -111.51 17.28
C SER A 348 6.41 -110.24 17.96
N ASN A 349 5.28 -109.71 17.52
CA ASN A 349 4.58 -108.60 18.17
C ASN A 349 3.66 -109.14 19.29
N PRO A 350 3.96 -108.93 20.59
CA PRO A 350 3.13 -109.37 21.71
C PRO A 350 1.90 -108.48 21.93
N CYS A 351 1.84 -107.30 21.31
CA CYS A 351 0.75 -106.35 21.48
C CYS A 351 -0.48 -106.78 20.70
N GLN A 352 -1.59 -106.94 21.41
CA GLN A 352 -2.88 -107.31 20.84
C GLN A 352 -3.65 -106.07 20.38
N ASN A 353 -4.75 -106.28 19.64
CA ASN A 353 -5.71 -105.22 19.28
C ASN A 353 -5.09 -104.01 18.55
N GLY A 354 -4.06 -104.25 17.74
CA GLY A 354 -3.39 -103.20 16.97
C GLY A 354 -2.48 -102.28 17.79
N GLY A 355 -2.07 -102.70 19.00
CA GLY A 355 -1.07 -101.98 19.80
C GLY A 355 0.32 -101.98 19.14
N LEU A 356 1.08 -100.91 19.37
CA LEU A 356 2.43 -100.74 18.84
C LEU A 356 3.45 -101.27 19.85
N CYS A 357 4.28 -102.23 19.44
CA CYS A 357 5.36 -102.78 20.27
C CYS A 357 6.65 -101.98 20.15
N PHE A 358 7.26 -101.64 21.29
CA PHE A 358 8.59 -101.03 21.35
C PHE A 358 9.53 -101.73 22.34
N GLN A 359 10.83 -101.60 22.11
CA GLN A 359 11.87 -102.10 23.01
C GLN A 359 12.12 -101.12 24.18
N GLN A 360 12.17 -101.64 25.42
CA GLN A 360 12.67 -100.95 26.61
C GLN A 360 13.80 -101.77 27.25
N GLY A 361 15.06 -101.44 26.94
CA GLY A 361 16.20 -102.20 27.43
C GLY A 361 16.20 -103.64 26.89
N ILE A 362 16.09 -104.64 27.78
CA ILE A 362 15.98 -106.07 27.41
C ILE A 362 14.53 -106.57 27.30
N SER A 363 13.53 -105.73 27.60
CA SER A 363 12.10 -106.09 27.57
C SER A 363 11.35 -105.41 26.42
N GLN A 364 10.16 -105.92 26.12
CA GLN A 364 9.22 -105.35 25.14
C GLN A 364 8.03 -104.75 25.89
N ALA A 365 7.51 -103.64 25.38
CA ALA A 365 6.34 -102.95 25.93
C ALA A 365 5.39 -102.52 24.81
N CYS A 366 4.12 -102.32 25.16
CA CYS A 366 3.06 -101.99 24.21
C CYS A 366 2.48 -100.59 24.45
N ILE A 367 2.30 -99.83 23.37
CA ILE A 367 1.46 -98.63 23.34
C ILE A 367 0.10 -99.03 22.77
N CYS A 368 -0.94 -98.89 23.59
CA CYS A 368 -2.28 -99.32 23.25
C CYS A 368 -3.07 -98.21 22.56
N ASN A 369 -3.66 -98.53 21.41
CA ASN A 369 -4.52 -97.61 20.67
C ASN A 369 -5.96 -97.62 21.22
N ASN A 370 -6.75 -96.57 20.95
CA ASN A 370 -8.21 -96.54 21.15
C ASN A 370 -8.72 -96.97 22.53
N GLY A 371 -8.06 -96.54 23.62
CA GLY A 371 -8.54 -96.78 24.99
C GLY A 371 -8.37 -98.21 25.51
N PHE A 372 -7.73 -99.10 24.76
CA PHE A 372 -7.32 -100.42 25.25
C PHE A 372 -6.23 -100.25 26.32
N THR A 373 -6.24 -101.13 27.32
CA THR A 373 -5.30 -101.07 28.45
C THR A 373 -4.68 -102.46 28.75
N GLY A 374 -3.79 -102.53 29.73
CA GLY A 374 -3.01 -103.73 30.05
C GLY A 374 -1.67 -103.79 29.33
N SER A 375 -0.75 -104.61 29.85
CA SER A 375 0.66 -104.67 29.39
C SER A 375 0.84 -105.06 27.92
N ASN A 376 -0.11 -105.82 27.36
CA ASN A 376 -0.11 -106.28 25.97
C ASN A 376 -1.35 -105.77 25.20
N CYS A 377 -2.03 -104.73 25.70
CA CYS A 377 -3.26 -104.17 25.11
C CYS A 377 -4.43 -105.17 25.00
N GLN A 378 -4.46 -106.15 25.88
CA GLN A 378 -5.48 -107.21 25.89
C GLN A 378 -6.81 -106.78 26.52
N VAL A 379 -6.84 -105.68 27.27
CA VAL A 379 -8.04 -105.22 27.99
C VAL A 379 -8.79 -104.21 27.11
N GLN A 380 -10.04 -104.53 26.79
CA GLN A 380 -10.90 -103.68 25.97
C GLN A 380 -11.37 -102.44 26.74
N PRO A 381 -11.56 -101.28 26.07
CA PRO A 381 -12.20 -100.13 26.69
C PRO A 381 -13.64 -100.48 27.11
N PRO A 382 -14.14 -99.95 28.23
CA PRO A 382 -15.53 -100.13 28.63
C PRO A 382 -16.46 -99.62 27.52
N GLN A 383 -17.40 -100.45 27.09
CA GLN A 383 -18.44 -100.06 26.12
C GLN A 383 -19.25 -98.89 26.71
N PRO A 384 -19.52 -97.80 25.96
CA PRO A 384 -20.46 -96.79 26.43
C PRO A 384 -21.82 -97.46 26.63
N GLY A 385 -22.33 -97.43 27.87
CA GLY A 385 -23.65 -97.97 28.19
C GLY A 385 -24.74 -97.26 27.40
N VAL A 386 -25.66 -98.05 26.84
CA VAL A 386 -26.93 -97.61 26.24
C VAL A 386 -27.80 -96.94 27.29
#